data_AF-A0A932D8U7-F1
#
_entry.id   AF-A0A932D8U7-F1
#
_cell.length_a   1.000
_cell.length_b   1.000
_cell.length_c   1.000
_cell.angle_alpha   90.00
_cell.angle_beta   90.00
_cell.angle_gamma   90.00
#
_symmetry.space_group_name_H-M   'P 1'
#
loop_
_entity.id
_entity.type
_entity.pdbx_description
1 polymer ?
#
loop_
_entity_poly.entity_id
_entity_poly.type
_entity_poly.pdbx_seq_one_letter_code
_entity_poly.pdbx_strand_id
1 'polypeptide(L)'
;MSLEDTIGYQHEVETCVVCGKNVEHGGGFARIHYGELKVAVCCPLCQETFQADPKPYLKRLGKVIAYRELRKLNRPGGQSSA
;
A
#
# COMPACT_ATOMS: atom_id res chain seq x y z
N MET A 1 -13.34 -12.90 10.01
CA MET A 1 -12.70 -12.63 8.72
C MET A 1 -11.23 -12.28 8.99
N SER A 2 -10.28 -13.06 8.46
CA SER A 2 -8.85 -12.83 8.72
C SER A 2 -8.40 -11.45 8.25
N LEU A 3 -7.71 -10.73 9.13
CA LEU A 3 -7.06 -9.45 8.84
C LEU A 3 -5.95 -9.57 7.77
N GLU A 4 -5.58 -10.79 7.41
CA GLU A 4 -4.44 -11.14 6.55
C GLU A 4 -4.68 -10.91 5.04
N ASP A 5 -5.93 -10.67 4.61
CA ASP A 5 -6.26 -10.35 3.20
C ASP A 5 -6.06 -8.85 2.86
N THR A 6 -5.55 -8.07 3.81
CA THR A 6 -5.46 -6.61 3.69
C THR A 6 -4.03 -6.15 3.48
N ILE A 7 -3.71 -5.82 2.22
CA ILE A 7 -2.64 -4.91 1.76
C ILE A 7 -1.69 -4.47 2.88
N GLY A 8 -0.60 -5.21 3.08
CA GLY A 8 0.58 -4.77 3.83
C GLY A 8 0.34 -4.22 5.25
N TYR A 9 -0.61 -4.76 6.02
CA TYR A 9 -0.94 -4.20 7.33
C TYR A 9 0.11 -4.49 8.43
N GLN A 10 0.88 -5.57 8.31
CA GLN A 10 1.84 -5.97 9.36
C GLN A 10 3.27 -5.45 9.16
N HIS A 11 3.64 -5.07 7.94
CA HIS A 11 4.97 -4.56 7.63
C HIS A 11 4.86 -3.19 6.95
N GLU A 12 5.74 -2.26 7.26
CA GLU A 12 5.79 -0.90 6.69
C GLU A 12 6.30 -0.91 5.24
N VAL A 13 5.71 -1.79 4.43
CA VAL A 13 6.25 -2.22 3.15
C VAL A 13 5.39 -1.73 2.00
N GLU A 14 6.01 -1.48 0.85
CA GLU A 14 5.31 -1.18 -0.39
C GLU A 14 4.60 -2.45 -0.89
N THR A 15 3.29 -2.36 -1.10
CA THR A 15 2.47 -3.45 -1.63
C THR A 15 1.62 -2.97 -2.78
N CYS A 16 1.32 -3.87 -3.72
CA CYS A 16 0.40 -3.61 -4.81
C CYS A 16 -0.95 -3.17 -4.28
N VAL A 17 -1.46 -2.02 -4.74
CA VAL A 17 -2.74 -1.47 -4.27
C VAL A 17 -3.94 -2.34 -4.66
N VAL A 18 -3.80 -3.11 -5.74
CA VAL A 18 -4.89 -3.92 -6.31
C VAL A 18 -4.95 -5.29 -5.63
N CYS A 19 -3.83 -6.02 -5.65
CA CYS A 19 -3.78 -7.41 -5.17
C CYS A 19 -3.04 -7.60 -3.83
N GLY A 20 -2.46 -6.54 -3.24
CA GLY A 20 -1.77 -6.62 -1.96
C GLY A 20 -0.39 -7.29 -1.97
N LYS A 21 0.11 -7.73 -3.13
CA LYS A 21 1.42 -8.39 -3.26
C LYS A 21 2.56 -7.45 -2.83
N ASN A 22 3.55 -7.96 -2.11
CA ASN A 22 4.78 -7.19 -1.81
C ASN A 22 5.48 -6.80 -3.12
N VAL A 23 5.88 -5.53 -3.22
CA VAL A 23 6.55 -4.94 -4.40
C VAL A 23 7.86 -4.24 -4.02
N GLU A 24 8.40 -4.57 -2.86
CA GLU A 24 9.68 -4.05 -2.39
C GLU A 24 10.84 -4.61 -3.20
N HIS A 25 12.03 -4.02 -3.01
CA HIS A 25 13.28 -4.49 -3.63
C HIS A 25 13.22 -4.61 -5.16
N GLY A 26 12.39 -3.80 -5.82
CA GLY A 26 12.25 -3.81 -7.28
C GLY A 26 11.19 -4.79 -7.81
N GLY A 27 10.39 -5.42 -6.95
CA GLY A 27 9.27 -6.29 -7.36
C GLY A 27 8.04 -5.56 -7.90
N GLY A 28 8.05 -4.22 -7.88
CA GLY A 28 6.99 -3.39 -8.44
C GLY A 28 7.16 -3.16 -9.93
N PHE A 29 6.05 -3.30 -10.67
CA PHE A 29 6.00 -2.98 -12.09
C PHE A 29 6.03 -1.46 -12.32
N ALA A 30 5.18 -0.72 -11.61
CA ALA A 30 5.12 0.73 -11.71
C ALA A 30 4.75 1.38 -10.37
N ARG A 31 5.17 2.63 -10.20
CA ARG A 31 4.79 3.50 -9.09
C ARG A 31 4.08 4.72 -9.69
N ILE A 32 2.80 4.85 -9.40
CA ILE A 32 1.92 5.87 -9.93
C ILE A 32 1.70 6.90 -8.83
N HIS A 33 1.87 8.18 -9.16
CA HIS A 33 1.55 9.27 -8.25
C HIS A 33 0.10 9.70 -8.51
N TYR A 34 -0.76 9.53 -7.51
CA TYR A 34 -2.16 9.93 -7.56
C TYR A 34 -2.41 11.04 -6.54
N GLY A 35 -2.25 12.29 -6.98
CA GLY A 35 -2.21 13.45 -6.09
C GLY A 35 -1.03 13.34 -5.12
N GLU A 36 -1.32 13.38 -3.82
CA GLU A 36 -0.32 13.22 -2.75
C GLU A 36 -0.03 11.75 -2.40
N LEU A 37 -0.79 10.80 -2.98
CA LEU A 37 -0.64 9.38 -2.70
C LEU A 37 0.30 8.71 -3.70
N LYS A 38 1.26 7.94 -3.21
CA LYS A 38 2.08 7.03 -4.03
C LYS A 38 1.45 5.66 -4.05
N VAL A 39 1.19 5.16 -5.25
CA VAL A 39 0.50 3.89 -5.50
C VAL A 39 1.44 2.97 -6.23
N ALA A 40 1.78 1.83 -5.63
CA ALA A 40 2.60 0.81 -6.29
C ALA A 40 1.72 -0.29 -6.89
N VAL A 41 2.13 -0.82 -8.04
CA VAL A 41 1.47 -1.95 -8.72
C VAL A 41 2.50 -3.00 -9.09
N CYS A 42 2.13 -4.29 -8.99
CA CYS A 42 3.06 -5.39 -9.25
C CYS A 42 3.10 -5.88 -10.71
N CYS A 43 2.13 -5.50 -11.55
CA CYS A 43 2.04 -5.95 -12.94
C CYS A 43 1.20 -4.98 -13.80
N PRO A 44 1.30 -5.03 -15.15
CA PRO A 44 0.51 -4.18 -16.04
C PRO A 44 -1.00 -4.39 -15.90
N LEU A 45 -1.45 -5.61 -15.59
CA LEU A 45 -2.86 -5.89 -15.34
C LEU A 45 -3.40 -5.14 -14.10
N CYS A 46 -2.60 -5.07 -13.02
CA CYS A 46 -2.96 -4.28 -11.84
C CYS A 46 -2.97 -2.78 -12.15
N GLN A 47 -2.06 -2.31 -13.01
CA GLN A 47 -2.10 -0.92 -13.48
C GLN A 47 -3.40 -0.62 -14.22
N GLU A 48 -3.78 -1.46 -15.19
CA GLU A 48 -5.01 -1.29 -15.96
C GLU A 48 -6.25 -1.32 -15.06
N THR A 49 -6.31 -2.29 -14.14
CA THR A 49 -7.40 -2.39 -13.16
C THR A 49 -7.53 -1.13 -12.30
N PHE A 50 -6.39 -0.61 -11.83
CA PHE A 50 -6.36 0.62 -11.04
C PHE A 50 -6.77 1.84 -11.87
N GLN A 51 -6.37 1.93 -13.13
CA GLN A 51 -6.74 3.03 -14.02
C GLN A 51 -8.23 2.97 -14.42
N ALA A 52 -8.79 1.78 -14.55
CA ALA A 52 -10.20 1.58 -14.87
C ALA A 52 -11.12 2.07 -13.75
N ASP A 53 -10.80 1.73 -12.48
CA ASP A 53 -11.56 2.23 -11.32
C ASP A 53 -10.67 2.45 -10.09
N PRO A 54 -10.02 3.62 -9.94
CA PRO A 54 -9.08 3.87 -8.84
C PRO A 54 -9.77 4.12 -7.49
N LYS A 55 -11.04 4.52 -7.49
CA LYS A 55 -11.81 4.95 -6.30
C LYS A 55 -11.78 3.95 -5.12
N PRO A 56 -12.13 2.66 -5.30
CA PRO A 56 -12.14 1.69 -4.21
C PRO A 56 -10.73 1.46 -3.65
N TYR A 57 -9.73 1.39 -4.52
CA TYR A 57 -8.33 1.17 -4.15
C TYR A 57 -7.77 2.35 -3.36
N LEU A 58 -8.05 3.58 -3.78
CA LEU A 58 -7.66 4.79 -3.07
C LEU A 58 -8.33 4.89 -1.69
N LYS A 59 -9.62 4.54 -1.60
CA LYS A 59 -10.33 4.52 -0.31
C LYS A 59 -9.73 3.51 0.66
N ARG A 60 -9.31 2.34 0.16
CA ARG A 60 -8.61 1.31 0.95
C ARG A 60 -7.22 1.79 1.36
N LEU A 61 -6.45 2.35 0.42
CA LEU A 61 -5.11 2.88 0.66
C LEU A 61 -5.11 4.01 1.70
N GLY A 62 -6.06 4.95 1.61
CA GLY A 62 -6.21 6.03 2.58
C GLY A 62 -6.46 5.53 4.00
N LYS A 63 -7.27 4.47 4.15
CA LYS A 63 -7.44 3.81 5.46
C LYS A 63 -6.12 3.21 5.95
N VAL A 64 -5.40 2.48 5.10
CA VAL A 64 -4.11 1.86 5.48
C VAL A 64 -3.09 2.92 5.93
N ILE A 65 -2.98 4.03 5.19
CA ILE A 65 -2.08 5.14 5.54
C ILE A 65 -2.50 5.77 6.88
N ALA A 66 -3.79 6.07 7.06
CA ALA A 66 -4.29 6.61 8.32
C ALA A 66 -4.01 5.65 9.50
N TYR A 67 -4.23 4.35 9.33
CA TYR A 67 -3.91 3.34 10.35
C TYR A 67 -2.41 3.24 10.64
N ARG A 68 -1.55 3.31 9.62
CA ARG A 68 -0.09 3.32 9.78
C ARG A 68 0.36 4.56 10.55
N GLU A 69 -0.18 5.73 10.21
CA GLU A 69 0.14 6.99 10.89
C GLU A 69 -0.29 6.96 12.36
N LEU A 70 -1.51 6.50 12.64
CA LEU A 70 -2.00 6.31 14.01
C LEU A 70 -1.13 5.30 14.80
N ARG A 71 -0.67 4.21 14.16
CA ARG A 71 0.26 3.27 14.80
C ARG A 71 1.62 3.89 15.10
N LYS A 72 2.16 4.72 14.20
CA LYS A 72 3.43 5.43 14.42
C LYS A 72 3.34 6.38 15.61
N LEU A 73 2.25 7.14 15.71
CA LEU A 73 2.00 8.05 16.84
C LEU A 73 1.87 7.30 18.18
N ASN A 74 1.31 6.08 18.15
CA ASN A 74 1.06 5.29 19.35
C ASN A 74 2.20 4.32 19.72
N ARG A 75 3.37 4.38 19.07
CA ARG A 75 4.51 3.50 19.37
C ARG A 75 5.62 4.27 20.10
N PRO A 76 5.76 4.16 21.44
CA PRO A 76 6.94 4.65 22.12
C PRO A 76 8.09 3.67 21.84
N GLY A 77 8.96 4.03 20.89
CA GLY A 77 10.22 3.33 20.63
C GLY A 77 10.17 2.29 19.50
N GLY A 78 11.10 2.47 18.55
CA GLY A 78 11.59 1.42 17.66
C GLY A 78 10.85 1.30 16.33
N GLN A 79 11.41 1.96 15.30
CA GLN A 79 11.91 1.32 14.08
C GLN A 79 12.61 2.39 13.23
N SER A 80 13.86 2.68 13.59
CA SER A 80 14.84 3.26 12.68
C SER A 80 15.27 2.15 11.73
N SER A 81 14.91 2.27 10.46
CA SER A 81 15.55 1.51 9.39
C SER A 81 16.91 2.18 9.11
N ALA A 82 17.99 1.55 9.57
CA ALA A 82 19.35 1.79 9.10
C ALA A 82 19.64 0.86 7.90
#